data_AF-A0A9P5MGG1-F1
#
_entry.id   AF-A0A9P5MGG1-F1
#
_cell.length_a   1.000
_cell.length_b   1.000
_cell.length_c   1.000
_cell.angle_alpha   90.00
_cell.angle_beta   90.00
_cell.angle_gamma   90.00
#
_symmetry.space_group_name_H-M   'P 1'
#
loop_
_entity.id
_entity.type
_entity.pdbx_description
1 polymer ?
#
loop_
_entity_poly.entity_id
_entity_poly.type
_entity_poly.pdbx_seq_one_letter_code
_entity_poly.pdbx_strand_id
1 'polypeptide(L)'
;LLYITIAGCITLLTSVIGGVGAILNSRPILALYNALLWPSFLATAAVGYSGYKRRTFDLSGKIDQAWTQFYGDQGRLVVQDTLKCCGLYNPLHQATLSPRCFSRSALPGCKRALIGFETHQLDLAALLAFMAVGLILVSIIVAVLCSNHVNQLFGKGLMPRHYRLRSAQNPLKELIPQPLLI
;
A
#
# COMPACT_ATOMS: atom_id res chain seq x y z
N LEU A 1 -13.67 -0.97 2.12
CA LEU A 1 -13.18 0.11 3.01
C LEU A 1 -12.26 -0.43 4.09
N LEU A 2 -12.70 -1.34 4.97
CA LEU A 2 -11.86 -1.90 6.05
C LEU A 2 -10.48 -2.41 5.58
N TYR A 3 -10.43 -3.21 4.52
CA TYR A 3 -9.15 -3.73 3.99
C TYR A 3 -8.20 -2.63 3.51
N ILE A 4 -8.75 -1.59 2.87
CA ILE A 4 -7.98 -0.44 2.37
C ILE A 4 -7.45 0.39 3.55
N THR A 5 -8.26 0.61 4.58
CA THR A 5 -7.84 1.39 5.76
C THR A 5 -6.77 0.66 6.56
N ILE A 6 -6.90 -0.66 6.77
CA ILE A 6 -5.89 -1.46 7.45
C ILE A 6 -4.57 -1.45 6.66
N ALA A 7 -4.64 -1.69 5.35
CA ALA A 7 -3.45 -1.64 4.49
C ALA A 7 -2.80 -0.25 4.53
N GLY A 8 -3.60 0.82 4.46
CA GLY A 8 -3.15 2.21 4.56
C GLY A 8 -2.47 2.53 5.90
N CYS A 9 -3.02 2.08 7.02
CA CYS A 9 -2.39 2.28 8.33
C CYS A 9 -1.03 1.58 8.43
N ILE A 10 -0.93 0.34 7.96
CA ILE A 10 0.31 -0.43 8.00
C ILE A 10 1.38 0.20 7.10
N THR A 11 1.01 0.62 5.88
CA THR A 11 1.96 1.27 4.95
C THR A 11 2.42 2.63 5.46
N LEU A 12 1.53 3.43 6.07
CA LEU A 12 1.89 4.70 6.68
C LEU A 12 2.86 4.52 7.86
N LEU A 13 2.59 3.60 8.78
CA LEU A 13 3.50 3.28 9.89
C LEU A 13 4.87 2.83 9.37
N THR A 14 4.88 1.97 8.35
CA THR A 14 6.11 1.49 7.72
C THR A 14 6.91 2.62 7.06
N SER A 15 6.23 3.58 6.41
CA SER A 15 6.86 4.76 5.82
C SER A 15 7.51 5.66 6.87
N VAL A 16 6.85 5.86 8.01
CA VAL A 16 7.41 6.68 9.11
C VAL A 16 8.66 6.02 9.68
N ILE A 17 8.61 4.72 9.97
CA ILE A 17 9.76 3.96 10.50
C ILE A 17 10.92 3.93 9.50
N GLY A 18 10.63 3.76 8.20
CA GLY A 18 11.63 3.83 7.14
C GLY A 18 12.30 5.20 7.05
N GLY A 19 11.53 6.29 7.11
CA GLY A 19 12.07 7.65 7.11
C GLY A 19 12.96 7.94 8.32
N VAL A 20 12.52 7.54 9.51
CA VAL A 20 13.30 7.67 10.76
C VAL A 20 14.58 6.82 10.69
N GLY A 21 14.49 5.57 10.22
CA GLY A 21 15.63 4.68 10.08
C GLY A 21 16.69 5.19 9.10
N ALA A 22 16.26 5.81 8.01
CA ALA A 22 17.15 6.43 7.03
C ALA A 22 17.87 7.66 7.59
N ILE A 23 17.16 8.55 8.30
CA ILE A 23 17.74 9.77 8.88
C ILE A 23 18.73 9.44 10.01
N LEU A 24 18.38 8.51 10.91
CA LEU A 24 19.23 8.15 12.04
C LEU A 24 20.36 7.17 11.68
N ASN A 25 20.39 6.65 10.44
CA ASN A 25 21.36 5.64 9.99
C ASN A 25 21.52 4.47 10.98
N SER A 26 20.39 4.04 11.55
CA SER A 26 20.36 3.04 12.63
C SER A 26 19.94 1.68 12.06
N ARG A 27 20.86 0.71 12.09
CA ARG A 27 20.63 -0.67 11.64
C ARG A 27 19.40 -1.36 12.24
N PRO A 28 19.17 -1.32 13.58
CA PRO A 28 18.02 -2.01 14.15
C PRO A 28 16.68 -1.45 13.66
N ILE A 29 16.61 -0.14 13.42
CA ILE A 29 15.41 0.50 12.87
C ILE A 29 15.21 0.11 11.40
N LEU A 30 16.30 0.04 10.62
CA LEU A 30 16.24 -0.39 9.23
C LEU A 30 15.85 -1.89 9.09
N ALA A 31 16.29 -2.73 10.02
CA ALA A 31 15.89 -4.13 10.09
C ALA A 31 14.39 -4.28 10.42
N LEU A 32 13.88 -3.48 11.36
CA LEU A 32 12.45 -3.42 11.67
C LEU A 32 11.63 -2.93 10.47
N TYR A 33 12.11 -1.89 9.78
CA TYR A 33 11.51 -1.43 8.53
C TYR A 33 11.42 -2.55 7.48
N ASN A 34 12.51 -3.28 7.26
CA ASN A 34 12.52 -4.42 6.33
C ASN A 34 11.54 -5.53 6.73
N ALA A 35 11.39 -5.81 8.03
CA ALA A 35 10.41 -6.77 8.53
C ALA A 35 8.95 -6.28 8.31
N LEU A 36 8.69 -4.98 8.45
CA LEU A 36 7.36 -4.36 8.27
C LEU A 36 6.96 -4.15 6.80
N LEU A 37 7.91 -4.15 5.87
CA LEU A 37 7.61 -4.11 4.44
C LEU A 37 6.84 -5.35 3.96
N TRP A 38 7.09 -6.53 4.55
CA TRP A 38 6.38 -7.76 4.20
C TRP A 38 4.87 -7.75 4.52
N PRO A 39 4.42 -7.42 5.74
CA PRO A 39 2.99 -7.30 6.00
C PRO A 39 2.35 -6.16 5.20
N SER A 40 3.08 -5.06 4.95
CA SER A 40 2.63 -3.99 4.05
C SER A 40 2.37 -4.52 2.63
N PHE A 41 3.32 -5.25 2.08
CA PHE A 41 3.23 -5.88 0.76
C PHE A 41 2.01 -6.83 0.68
N LEU A 42 1.87 -7.74 1.64
CA LEU A 42 0.77 -8.71 1.67
C LEU A 42 -0.59 -8.03 1.80
N ALA A 43 -0.71 -7.02 2.67
CA ALA A 43 -1.96 -6.29 2.86
C ALA A 43 -2.38 -5.54 1.59
N THR A 44 -1.46 -4.83 0.93
CA THR A 44 -1.74 -4.11 -0.32
C THR A 44 -2.05 -5.07 -1.47
N ALA A 45 -1.33 -6.21 -1.56
CA ALA A 45 -1.61 -7.25 -2.55
C ALA A 45 -2.99 -7.87 -2.36
N ALA A 46 -3.41 -8.13 -1.10
CA ALA A 46 -4.73 -8.64 -0.79
C ALA A 46 -5.84 -7.66 -1.20
N VAL A 47 -5.65 -6.36 -0.98
CA VAL A 47 -6.57 -5.32 -1.46
C VAL A 47 -6.68 -5.35 -2.98
N GLY A 48 -5.55 -5.33 -3.70
CA GLY A 48 -5.53 -5.36 -5.17
C GLY A 48 -6.21 -6.61 -5.73
N TYR A 49 -5.90 -7.78 -5.18
CA TYR A 49 -6.53 -9.04 -5.55
C TYR A 49 -8.03 -9.05 -5.28
N SER A 50 -8.47 -8.54 -4.13
CA SER A 50 -9.90 -8.47 -3.80
C SER A 50 -10.69 -7.56 -4.76
N GLY A 51 -10.09 -6.42 -5.16
CA GLY A 51 -10.68 -5.50 -6.13
C GLY A 51 -10.80 -6.15 -7.52
N TYR A 52 -9.71 -6.75 -8.00
CA TYR A 52 -9.68 -7.48 -9.27
C TYR A 52 -10.69 -8.63 -9.29
N LYS A 53 -10.67 -9.50 -8.27
CA LYS A 53 -11.59 -10.63 -8.16
C LYS A 53 -13.05 -10.18 -8.15
N ARG A 54 -13.37 -9.09 -7.44
CA ARG A 54 -14.74 -8.59 -7.35
C ARG A 54 -15.25 -8.08 -8.69
N ARG A 55 -14.39 -7.46 -9.51
CA ARG A 55 -14.73 -7.03 -10.86
C ARG A 55 -14.98 -8.21 -11.79
N THR A 56 -14.07 -9.18 -11.81
CA THR A 56 -14.09 -10.28 -12.80
C THR A 56 -15.23 -11.27 -12.56
N PHE A 57 -15.58 -11.54 -11.31
CA PHE A 57 -16.61 -12.54 -10.97
C PHE A 57 -17.96 -11.89 -10.65
N ASP A 58 -18.89 -12.03 -11.58
CA ASP A 58 -20.33 -11.70 -11.50
C ASP A 58 -20.66 -10.46 -10.66
N LEU A 59 -20.17 -9.30 -11.13
CA LEU A 59 -20.48 -8.01 -10.50
C LEU A 59 -21.99 -7.71 -10.58
N SER A 60 -22.63 -8.09 -11.68
CA SER A 60 -24.06 -7.86 -11.93
C SER A 60 -24.93 -8.55 -10.87
N GLY A 61 -24.72 -9.84 -10.60
CA GLY A 61 -25.46 -10.58 -9.57
C GLY A 61 -25.23 -10.02 -8.17
N LYS A 62 -23.99 -9.62 -7.85
CA LYS A 62 -23.67 -8.97 -6.56
C LYS A 62 -24.37 -7.63 -6.38
N ILE A 63 -24.51 -6.84 -7.44
CA ILE A 63 -25.23 -5.55 -7.39
C ILE A 63 -26.73 -5.78 -7.20
N ASP A 64 -27.32 -6.77 -7.88
CA ASP A 64 -28.74 -7.08 -7.72
C ASP A 64 -29.05 -7.56 -6.29
N GLN A 65 -28.18 -8.42 -5.74
CA GLN A 65 -28.25 -8.85 -4.34
C GLN A 65 -28.04 -7.69 -3.37
N ALA A 66 -27.05 -6.83 -3.63
CA ALA A 66 -26.79 -5.62 -2.83
C ALA A 66 -28.01 -4.69 -2.82
N TRP A 67 -28.66 -4.49 -3.96
CA TRP A 67 -29.89 -3.70 -4.08
C TRP A 67 -31.00 -4.21 -3.21
N THR A 68 -31.26 -5.52 -3.26
CA THR A 68 -32.41 -6.08 -2.55
C THR A 68 -32.15 -6.21 -1.05
N GLN A 69 -30.95 -6.65 -0.65
CA GLN A 69 -30.66 -7.05 0.73
C GLN A 69 -29.92 -6.00 1.56
N PHE A 70 -29.06 -5.17 0.94
CA PHE A 70 -28.13 -4.31 1.66
C PHE A 70 -28.44 -2.82 1.52
N TYR A 71 -28.90 -2.38 0.34
CA TYR A 71 -29.33 -1.01 0.13
C TYR A 71 -30.73 -0.81 0.73
N GLY A 72 -30.80 -0.22 1.93
CA GLY A 72 -32.04 0.30 2.49
C GLY A 72 -32.56 1.53 1.72
N ASP A 73 -33.74 2.02 2.08
CA ASP A 73 -34.42 3.10 1.36
C ASP A 73 -33.59 4.39 1.24
N GLN A 74 -32.91 4.78 2.32
CA GLN A 74 -32.00 5.93 2.32
C GLN A 74 -30.82 5.74 1.35
N GLY A 75 -30.22 4.54 1.33
CA GLY A 75 -29.12 4.22 0.42
C GLY A 75 -29.56 4.25 -1.03
N ARG A 76 -30.73 3.68 -1.34
CA ARG A 76 -31.31 3.71 -2.68
C ARG A 76 -31.62 5.14 -3.13
N LEU A 77 -32.15 6.00 -2.26
CA LEU A 77 -32.40 7.41 -2.56
C LEU A 77 -31.12 8.17 -2.93
N VAL A 78 -30.04 7.98 -2.18
CA VAL A 78 -28.74 8.60 -2.50
C VAL A 78 -28.25 8.15 -3.86
N VAL A 79 -28.33 6.84 -4.15
CA VAL A 79 -27.90 6.29 -5.44
C VAL A 79 -28.77 6.84 -6.58
N GLN A 80 -30.08 6.91 -6.39
CA GLN A 80 -31.03 7.45 -7.38
C GLN A 80 -30.80 8.94 -7.67
N ASP A 81 -30.59 9.77 -6.64
CA ASP A 81 -30.39 11.20 -6.83
C ASP A 81 -29.00 11.53 -7.39
N THR A 82 -27.97 10.75 -7.06
CA THR A 82 -26.61 10.94 -7.59
C THR A 82 -26.50 10.49 -9.05
N LEU A 83 -27.08 9.35 -9.42
CA LEU A 83 -27.02 8.78 -10.78
C LEU A 83 -28.19 9.23 -11.68
N LYS A 84 -29.11 10.05 -11.17
CA LYS A 84 -30.30 10.55 -11.89
C LYS A 84 -31.10 9.42 -12.56
N CYS A 85 -31.38 8.37 -11.80
CA CYS A 85 -32.05 7.16 -12.24
C CYS A 85 -33.16 6.77 -11.25
N CYS A 86 -34.07 5.87 -11.64
CA CYS A 86 -35.21 5.48 -10.82
C CYS A 86 -35.43 3.97 -10.84
N GLY A 87 -35.41 3.36 -9.64
CA GLY A 87 -35.46 1.90 -9.45
C GLY A 87 -34.24 1.16 -10.01
N LEU A 88 -34.20 -0.15 -9.81
CA LEU A 88 -33.05 -0.97 -10.26
C LEU A 88 -33.08 -1.17 -11.78
N TYR A 89 -34.20 -1.71 -12.28
CA TYR A 89 -34.42 -1.99 -13.72
C TYR A 89 -35.35 -0.96 -14.37
N ASN A 90 -36.41 -0.59 -13.65
CA ASN A 90 -37.46 0.31 -14.08
C ASN A 90 -37.99 1.05 -12.82
N PRO A 91 -38.74 2.16 -12.99
CA PRO A 91 -39.24 2.94 -11.85
C PRO A 91 -40.24 2.19 -10.94
N LEU A 92 -40.74 1.03 -11.37
CA LEU A 92 -41.65 0.19 -10.59
C LEU A 92 -40.93 -0.84 -9.72
N HIS A 93 -39.68 -1.20 -10.05
CA HIS A 93 -38.96 -2.28 -9.40
C HIS A 93 -38.02 -1.76 -8.30
N GLN A 94 -38.46 -1.93 -7.05
CA GLN A 94 -37.69 -1.60 -5.83
C GLN A 94 -37.11 -0.17 -5.88
N ALA A 95 -37.91 0.78 -6.34
CA ALA A 95 -37.60 2.20 -6.34
C ALA A 95 -38.03 2.84 -5.02
N THR A 96 -37.18 3.67 -4.43
CA THR A 96 -37.60 4.54 -3.34
C THR A 96 -38.19 5.82 -3.90
N LEU A 97 -39.40 6.16 -3.46
CA LEU A 97 -40.14 7.31 -3.98
C LEU A 97 -39.47 8.62 -3.55
N SER A 98 -39.30 9.52 -4.51
CA SER A 98 -38.76 10.87 -4.30
C SER A 98 -39.45 11.86 -5.23
N PRO A 99 -39.29 13.19 -5.04
CA PRO A 99 -39.89 14.18 -5.94
C PRO A 99 -39.51 14.01 -7.43
N ARG A 100 -38.38 13.33 -7.70
CA ARG A 100 -37.88 13.03 -9.05
C ARG A 100 -38.19 11.60 -9.52
N CYS A 101 -38.31 10.66 -8.58
CA CYS A 101 -38.53 9.24 -8.85
C CYS A 101 -39.94 8.85 -8.38
N PHE A 102 -40.86 8.74 -9.34
CA PHE A 102 -42.25 8.33 -9.14
C PHE A 102 -42.63 7.30 -10.22
N SER A 103 -43.74 6.58 -10.02
CA SER A 103 -44.13 5.41 -10.83
C SER A 103 -44.28 5.66 -12.34
N ARG A 104 -44.58 6.90 -12.76
CA ARG A 104 -44.70 7.33 -14.16
C ARG A 104 -43.51 8.15 -14.67
N SER A 105 -42.41 8.18 -13.92
CA SER A 105 -41.21 8.91 -14.33
C SER A 105 -40.58 8.28 -15.57
N ALA A 106 -40.10 9.10 -16.50
CA ALA A 106 -39.40 8.66 -17.71
C ALA A 106 -37.91 8.34 -17.45
N LEU A 107 -37.49 8.28 -16.18
CA LEU A 107 -36.10 8.02 -15.79
C LEU A 107 -35.70 6.56 -16.07
N PRO A 108 -34.46 6.32 -16.51
CA PRO A 108 -33.95 4.95 -16.73
C PRO A 108 -33.66 4.24 -15.40
N GLY A 109 -33.57 2.91 -15.44
CA GLY A 109 -33.14 2.11 -14.30
C GLY A 109 -31.67 2.34 -13.92
N CYS A 110 -31.37 2.26 -12.62
CA CYS A 110 -30.05 2.55 -12.06
C CYS A 110 -28.98 1.48 -12.36
N LYS A 111 -29.38 0.24 -12.69
CA LYS A 111 -28.45 -0.91 -12.79
C LYS A 111 -27.25 -0.65 -13.71
N ARG A 112 -27.48 -0.15 -14.91
CA ARG A 112 -26.38 0.08 -15.89
C ARG A 112 -25.39 1.13 -15.38
N ALA A 113 -25.90 2.25 -14.88
CA ALA A 113 -25.07 3.35 -14.38
C ALA A 113 -24.30 2.93 -13.12
N LEU A 114 -24.94 2.16 -12.23
CA LEU A 114 -24.32 1.65 -11.01
C LEU A 114 -23.22 0.63 -11.29
N ILE A 115 -23.44 -0.29 -12.23
CA ILE A 115 -22.39 -1.23 -12.67
C ILE A 115 -21.22 -0.48 -13.31
N GLY A 116 -21.49 0.51 -14.16
CA GLY A 116 -20.44 1.35 -14.76
C GLY A 116 -19.60 2.09 -13.71
N PHE A 117 -20.26 2.63 -12.67
CA PHE A 117 -19.57 3.27 -11.56
C PHE A 117 -18.70 2.28 -10.76
N GLU A 118 -19.29 1.15 -10.35
CA GLU A 118 -18.59 0.16 -9.51
C GLU A 118 -17.42 -0.49 -10.26
N THR A 119 -17.57 -0.81 -11.55
CA THR A 119 -16.48 -1.34 -12.38
C THR A 119 -15.31 -0.37 -12.46
N HIS A 120 -15.59 0.91 -12.72
CA HIS A 120 -14.56 1.94 -12.81
C HIS A 120 -13.81 2.13 -11.48
N GLN A 121 -14.53 2.16 -10.36
CA GLN A 121 -13.91 2.31 -9.04
C GLN A 121 -13.08 1.08 -8.64
N LEU A 122 -13.58 -0.13 -8.91
CA LEU A 122 -12.83 -1.36 -8.65
C LEU A 122 -11.55 -1.43 -9.50
N ASP A 123 -11.60 -0.92 -10.73
CA ASP A 123 -10.43 -0.83 -11.60
C ASP A 123 -9.37 0.12 -11.11
N LEU A 124 -9.77 1.34 -10.77
CA LEU A 124 -8.83 2.32 -10.23
C LEU A 124 -8.21 1.81 -8.93
N ALA A 125 -9.01 1.20 -8.05
CA ALA A 125 -8.50 0.64 -6.80
C ALA A 125 -7.52 -0.51 -7.04
N ALA A 126 -7.82 -1.44 -7.96
CA ALA A 126 -6.93 -2.54 -8.30
C ALA A 126 -5.63 -2.02 -8.94
N LEU A 127 -5.72 -1.11 -9.91
CA LEU A 127 -4.57 -0.51 -10.57
C LEU A 127 -3.65 0.19 -9.57
N LEU A 128 -4.19 1.08 -8.73
CA LEU A 128 -3.41 1.79 -7.73
C LEU A 128 -2.78 0.85 -6.71
N ALA A 129 -3.49 -0.20 -6.28
CA ALA A 129 -2.94 -1.20 -5.38
C ALA A 129 -1.77 -1.97 -6.02
N PHE A 130 -1.89 -2.42 -7.26
CA PHE A 130 -0.80 -3.13 -7.94
C PHE A 130 0.42 -2.23 -8.20
N MET A 131 0.21 -0.95 -8.52
CA MET A 131 1.31 0.02 -8.63
C MET A 131 2.03 0.19 -7.28
N ALA A 132 1.27 0.31 -6.18
CA ALA A 132 1.83 0.40 -4.84
C ALA A 132 2.59 -0.88 -4.45
N VAL A 133 2.08 -2.07 -4.80
CA VAL A 133 2.78 -3.35 -4.60
C VAL A 133 4.14 -3.35 -5.32
N GLY A 134 4.20 -2.86 -6.57
CA GLY A 134 5.45 -2.72 -7.30
C GLY A 134 6.45 -1.79 -6.60
N LEU A 135 5.99 -0.63 -6.12
CA LEU A 135 6.82 0.30 -5.35
C LEU A 135 7.33 -0.31 -4.03
N ILE A 136 6.47 -1.05 -3.32
CA ILE A 136 6.87 -1.76 -2.09
C ILE A 136 7.93 -2.81 -2.42
N LEU A 137 7.80 -3.55 -3.53
CA LEU A 137 8.79 -4.55 -3.93
C LEU A 137 10.17 -3.91 -4.22
N VAL A 138 10.19 -2.79 -4.95
CA VAL A 138 11.43 -2.02 -5.17
C VAL A 138 12.01 -1.56 -3.84
N SER A 139 11.18 -1.09 -2.90
CA SER A 139 11.64 -0.66 -1.58
C SER A 139 12.25 -1.81 -0.75
N ILE A 140 11.71 -3.03 -0.86
CA ILE A 140 12.28 -4.23 -0.23
C ILE A 140 13.67 -4.51 -0.79
N ILE A 141 13.83 -4.49 -2.11
CA ILE A 141 15.12 -4.72 -2.77
C ILE A 141 16.14 -3.69 -2.28
N VAL A 142 15.78 -2.40 -2.28
CA VAL A 142 16.63 -1.32 -1.79
C VAL A 142 16.97 -1.50 -0.30
N ALA A 143 15.99 -1.85 0.53
CA ALA A 143 16.20 -2.06 1.97
C ALA A 143 17.18 -3.21 2.25
N VAL A 144 17.07 -4.32 1.51
CA VAL A 144 17.98 -5.47 1.61
C VAL A 144 19.39 -5.09 1.17
N LEU A 145 19.53 -4.39 0.03
CA LEU A 145 20.83 -3.92 -0.47
C LEU A 145 21.51 -2.96 0.53
N CYS A 146 20.75 -2.01 1.09
CA CYS A 146 21.26 -1.06 2.09
C CYS A 146 21.66 -1.74 3.40
N SER A 147 20.90 -2.76 3.82
CA SER A 147 21.19 -3.52 5.04
C SER A 147 22.47 -4.36 4.92
N ASN A 148 22.80 -4.83 3.71
CA ASN A 148 24.00 -5.63 3.43
C ASN A 148 25.25 -4.76 3.13
N HIS A 149 25.08 -3.58 2.52
CA HIS A 149 26.19 -2.68 2.20
C HIS A 149 26.70 -1.89 3.41
N VAL A 150 25.81 -1.54 4.34
CA VAL A 150 26.20 -0.95 5.62
C VAL A 150 26.82 -2.07 6.46
N ASN A 151 28.14 -2.28 6.39
CA ASN A 151 28.93 -3.05 7.37
C ASN A 151 29.59 -2.09 8.36
N GLN A 152 29.91 -2.56 9.58
CA GLN A 152 30.41 -1.69 10.67
C GLN A 152 31.70 -0.95 10.29
N LEU A 153 32.31 -1.36 9.19
CA LEU A 153 33.55 -0.84 8.60
C LEU A 153 33.33 0.26 7.54
N PHE A 154 32.11 0.48 7.05
CA PHE A 154 31.86 1.50 6.03
C PHE A 154 31.99 2.90 6.66
N GLY A 155 33.12 3.55 6.40
CA GLY A 155 33.44 4.89 6.91
C GLY A 155 33.98 4.96 8.35
N LYS A 156 33.92 3.89 9.14
CA LYS A 156 34.37 3.88 10.55
C LYS A 156 35.77 3.30 10.80
N GLY A 157 36.48 2.87 9.75
CA GLY A 157 37.87 2.38 9.83
C GLY A 157 38.92 3.30 9.21
N LEU A 158 38.52 4.44 8.63
CA LEU A 158 39.45 5.41 8.08
C LEU A 158 40.02 6.25 9.22
N MET A 159 41.23 5.90 9.68
CA MET A 159 41.99 6.75 10.58
C MET A 159 42.07 8.16 9.96
N PRO A 160 41.57 9.20 10.66
CA PRO A 160 41.56 10.56 10.13
C PRO A 160 42.97 10.96 9.69
N ARG A 161 43.09 11.73 8.59
CA ARG A 161 44.41 12.08 8.01
C ARG A 161 45.39 12.66 9.04
N HIS A 162 44.88 13.38 10.03
CA HIS A 162 45.67 14.02 11.09
C HIS A 162 46.26 13.04 12.12
N TYR A 163 45.71 11.82 12.25
CA TYR A 163 46.25 10.79 13.15
C TYR A 163 47.07 9.71 12.42
N ARG A 164 47.24 9.81 11.10
CA ARG A 164 48.08 8.86 10.36
C ARG A 164 49.54 9.07 10.74
N LEU A 165 50.12 8.11 11.46
CA LEU A 165 51.54 8.10 11.77
C LEU A 165 52.33 8.08 10.45
N ARG A 166 53.18 9.09 10.23
CA ARG A 166 54.20 9.07 9.17
C ARG A 166 55.25 8.04 9.61
N SER A 167 55.60 7.10 8.74
CA SER A 167 56.53 6.00 9.03
C SER A 167 57.93 6.42 9.52
N ALA A 168 58.26 7.71 9.44
CA ALA A 168 59.51 8.29 9.93
C ALA A 168 59.53 8.56 11.46
N GLN A 169 58.40 8.43 12.16
CA GLN A 169 58.28 8.75 13.59
C GLN A 169 57.62 7.60 14.36
N ASN A 170 58.14 6.38 14.21
CA ASN A 170 57.64 5.21 14.95
C ASN A 170 58.75 4.67 15.88
N PRO A 171 58.91 5.21 17.11
CA PRO A 171 59.91 4.74 18.07
C PRO A 171 59.64 3.31 18.58
N LEU A 172 58.48 2.72 18.23
CA LEU A 172 58.07 1.37 18.61
C LEU A 172 58.64 0.26 17.71
N LYS A 173 59.31 0.59 16.60
CA LYS A 173 59.93 -0.44 15.73
C LYS A 173 61.22 -1.03 16.33
N GLU A 174 61.84 -0.37 17.31
CA GLU A 174 63.03 -0.90 17.98
C GLU A 174 62.74 -1.78 19.21
N LEU A 175 61.49 -1.83 19.70
CA LEU A 175 61.17 -2.53 20.97
C LEU A 175 60.55 -3.92 20.83
N ILE A 176 60.33 -4.42 19.61
CA ILE A 176 59.77 -5.77 19.41
C ILE A 176 60.91 -6.71 18.97
N PRO A 177 61.46 -7.55 19.87
CA PRO A 177 62.35 -8.62 19.44
C PRO A 177 61.57 -9.56 18.51
N GLN A 178 62.18 -9.91 17.38
CA GLN A 178 61.61 -10.86 16.44
C GLN A 178 61.34 -12.20 17.17
N PRO A 179 60.13 -12.78 17.06
CA PRO A 179 59.94 -14.15 17.52
C PRO A 179 60.77 -15.08 16.65
N LEU A 180 61.54 -15.89 17.35
CA LEU A 180 62.45 -16.91 16.88
C LEU A 180 61.78 -17.84 15.87
N LEU A 181 62.49 -18.08 14.78
CA LEU A 181 62.17 -19.01 13.71
C LEU A 181 62.33 -20.45 14.26
N ILE A 182 61.21 -21.20 14.37
CA ILE A 182 61.15 -22.67 14.37
C ILE A 182 59.94 -23.05 13.51
#